data_AF-A0A2V6ZLT3-F1
#
_entry.id   AF-A0A2V6ZLT3-F1
#
_cell.length_a   1.000
_cell.length_b   1.000
_cell.length_c   1.000
_cell.angle_alpha   90.00
_cell.angle_beta   90.00
_cell.angle_gamma   90.00
#
_symmetry.space_group_name_H-M   'P 1'
#
loop_
_entity.id
_entity.type
_entity.pdbx_description
1 polymer ?
#
loop_
_entity_poly.entity_id
_entity_poly.type
_entity_poly.pdbx_seq_one_letter_code
_entity_poly.pdbx_strand_id
1 'polypeptide(L)'
;MDVVDALAHRGRFFRVLQQTERSQTAVMTIAPGEDGGPEEEHDGDQIVYVVEGEAIVRIGGKEHRAAAGSLVMIPARTPHHV
;
A
#
# COMPACT_ATOMS: atom_id res chain seq x y z
N MET A 1 15.34 -14.93 5.19
CA MET A 1 14.00 -14.34 5.38
C MET A 1 13.00 -15.44 5.11
N ASP A 2 12.11 -15.69 6.06
CA ASP A 2 11.10 -16.74 5.95
C ASP A 2 9.87 -16.25 5.18
N VAL A 3 9.01 -17.18 4.78
CA VAL A 3 7.70 -16.83 4.19
C VAL A 3 6.82 -16.22 5.30
N VAL A 4 6.23 -15.06 5.03
CA VAL A 4 5.35 -14.35 5.97
C VAL A 4 3.91 -14.41 5.48
N ASP A 5 2.97 -14.72 6.37
CA ASP A 5 1.54 -14.61 6.11
C ASP A 5 1.08 -13.17 6.34
N ALA A 6 0.82 -12.42 5.27
CA ALA A 6 0.32 -11.06 5.37
C ALA A 6 -1.06 -10.98 6.04
N LEU A 7 -1.91 -12.01 5.90
CA LEU A 7 -3.27 -12.03 6.43
C LEU A 7 -3.31 -12.20 7.94
N ALA A 8 -2.27 -12.80 8.53
CA ALA A 8 -2.10 -12.88 9.99
C ALA A 8 -2.01 -11.50 10.67
N HIS A 9 -1.80 -10.44 9.89
CA HIS A 9 -1.70 -9.05 10.36
C HIS A 9 -2.90 -8.18 9.97
N ARG A 10 -3.96 -8.77 9.41
CA ARG A 10 -5.21 -8.08 9.08
C ARG A 10 -5.76 -7.27 10.26
N GLY A 11 -6.30 -6.09 9.98
CA GLY A 11 -6.88 -5.20 11.00
C GLY A 11 -5.85 -4.32 11.70
N ARG A 12 -4.56 -4.44 11.36
CA ARG A 12 -3.52 -3.51 11.81
C ARG A 12 -3.33 -2.44 10.74
N PHE A 13 -3.25 -1.18 11.19
CA PHE A 13 -3.10 -0.05 10.28
C PHE A 13 -1.92 -0.21 9.34
N PHE A 14 -0.68 -0.21 9.83
CA PHE A 14 0.50 -0.42 8.97
C PHE A 14 1.56 -1.27 9.68
N ARG A 15 2.11 -2.25 8.96
CA ARG A 15 3.21 -3.08 9.48
C ARG A 15 4.20 -3.44 8.37
N VAL A 16 5.46 -3.07 8.56
CA VAL A 16 6.59 -3.63 7.80
C VAL A 16 6.78 -5.09 8.19
N LEU A 17 6.80 -5.97 7.19
CA LEU A 17 6.96 -7.41 7.35
C LEU A 17 8.41 -7.83 7.10
N GLN A 18 9.02 -7.35 6.02
CA GLN A 18 10.40 -7.68 5.64
C GLN A 18 11.07 -6.48 4.97
N GLN A 19 12.39 -6.37 5.11
CA GLN A 19 13.17 -5.29 4.51
C GLN A 19 14.60 -5.72 4.21
N THR A 20 15.07 -5.38 3.01
CA THR A 20 16.47 -5.46 2.58
C THR A 20 16.99 -4.04 2.27
N GLU A 21 18.20 -3.92 1.74
CA GLU A 21 18.72 -2.64 1.22
C GLU A 21 17.93 -2.08 0.03
N ARG A 22 17.18 -2.91 -0.70
CA ARG A 22 16.53 -2.53 -1.97
C ARG A 22 15.03 -2.73 -2.02
N SER A 23 14.44 -3.40 -1.03
CA SER A 23 13.02 -3.76 -1.06
C SER A 23 12.45 -3.86 0.34
N GLN A 24 11.18 -3.48 0.46
CA GLN A 24 10.40 -3.62 1.68
C GLN A 24 9.05 -4.26 1.32
N THR A 25 8.56 -5.16 2.15
CA THR A 25 7.17 -5.63 2.11
C THR A 25 6.46 -5.16 3.37
N ALA A 26 5.24 -4.66 3.19
CA ALA A 26 4.39 -4.20 4.28
C ALA A 26 2.96 -4.64 4.01
N VAL A 27 2.16 -4.66 5.08
CA VAL A 27 0.72 -4.84 5.02
C VAL A 27 0.05 -3.67 5.70
N MET A 28 -1.05 -3.21 5.12
CA MET A 28 -1.83 -2.09 5.59
C MET A 28 -3.31 -2.47 5.60
N THR A 29 -4.02 -2.16 6.69
CA THR A 29 -5.49 -2.24 6.75
C THR A 29 -6.04 -0.85 7.07
N ILE A 30 -6.77 -0.27 6.12
CA ILE A 30 -7.46 1.01 6.30
C ILE A 30 -8.92 0.72 6.68
N ALA A 31 -9.42 1.33 7.75
CA ALA A 31 -10.81 1.16 8.14
C ALA A 31 -11.75 1.92 7.19
N PRO A 32 -13.03 1.51 7.06
CA PRO A 32 -13.98 2.23 6.21
C PRO A 32 -14.10 3.71 6.61
N GLY A 33 -13.86 4.60 5.65
CA GLY A 33 -13.90 6.06 5.85
C GLY A 33 -12.60 6.68 6.38
N GLU A 34 -11.57 5.87 6.63
CA GLU A 34 -10.21 6.35 6.92
C GLU A 34 -9.33 6.33 5.66
N ASP A 35 -8.10 6.80 5.80
CA ASP A 35 -7.07 6.84 4.76
C ASP A 35 -5.74 6.22 5.23
N GLY A 36 -4.78 6.12 4.31
CA GLY A 36 -3.43 5.62 4.53
C GLY A 36 -2.49 6.60 5.25
N GLY A 37 -3.00 7.72 5.78
CA GLY A 37 -2.21 8.78 6.38
C GLY A 37 -1.96 9.96 5.43
N PRO A 38 -0.94 10.80 5.68
CA PRO A 38 -0.64 11.94 4.82
C PRO A 38 -0.24 11.50 3.39
N GLU A 39 -0.20 12.45 2.46
CA GLU A 39 0.38 12.21 1.13
C GLU A 39 1.88 11.94 1.25
N GLU A 40 2.34 10.90 0.56
CA GLU A 40 3.71 10.39 0.63
C GLU A 40 4.41 10.45 -0.73
N GLU A 41 5.75 10.47 -0.68
CA GLU A 41 6.62 10.34 -1.84
C GLU A 41 7.86 9.50 -1.46
N HIS A 42 8.27 8.58 -2.33
CA HIS A 42 9.37 7.64 -2.06
C HIS A 42 10.40 7.62 -3.20
N ASP A 43 11.66 7.34 -2.88
CA ASP A 43 12.76 7.22 -3.86
C ASP A 43 12.68 5.93 -4.70
N GLY A 44 11.90 4.94 -4.26
CA GLY A 44 11.65 3.69 -4.98
C GLY A 44 10.20 3.57 -5.42
N ASP A 45 9.95 2.67 -6.37
CA ASP A 45 8.59 2.33 -6.77
C ASP A 45 7.85 1.61 -5.64
N GLN A 46 6.56 1.91 -5.49
CA GLN A 46 5.66 1.20 -4.59
C GLN A 46 4.63 0.41 -5.38
N ILE A 47 4.41 -0.84 -4.97
CA ILE A 47 3.38 -1.71 -5.54
C ILE A 47 2.33 -1.94 -4.45
N VAL A 48 1.08 -1.58 -4.74
CA VAL A 48 -0.06 -1.85 -3.86
C VAL A 48 -0.91 -2.94 -4.51
N TYR A 49 -1.10 -4.04 -3.80
CA TYR A 49 -2.05 -5.09 -4.17
C TYR A 49 -3.19 -5.10 -3.16
N VAL A 50 -4.42 -4.88 -3.64
CA VAL A 50 -5.60 -4.87 -2.77
C VAL A 50 -6.05 -6.31 -2.56
N VAL A 51 -5.87 -6.81 -1.34
CA VAL A 51 -6.27 -8.17 -0.96
C VAL A 51 -7.78 -8.28 -0.79
N GLU A 52 -8.39 -7.29 -0.13
CA GLU A 52 -9.81 -7.25 0.19
C GLU A 52 -10.30 -5.80 0.32
N GLY A 53 -11.61 -5.60 0.21
CA GLY A 53 -12.21 -4.27 0.27
C GLY A 53 -11.99 -3.45 -1.00
N GLU A 54 -12.15 -2.13 -0.85
CA GLU A 54 -11.94 -1.14 -1.90
C GLU A 54 -11.35 0.15 -1.30
N ALA A 55 -10.60 0.89 -2.12
CA ALA A 55 -9.96 2.15 -1.74
C ALA A 55 -9.84 3.09 -2.95
N ILE A 56 -9.62 4.38 -2.68
CA ILE A 56 -9.28 5.37 -3.69
C ILE A 56 -7.78 5.65 -3.62
N VAL A 57 -7.02 5.16 -4.59
CA VAL A 57 -5.60 5.47 -4.69
C VAL A 57 -5.43 6.72 -5.53
N ARG A 58 -4.85 7.78 -4.96
CA ARG A 58 -4.50 9.02 -5.66
C ARG A 58 -3.01 8.99 -6.01
N ILE A 59 -2.67 9.18 -7.28
CA ILE A 59 -1.29 9.10 -7.79
C ILE A 59 -1.06 10.28 -8.72
N GLY A 60 -0.10 11.15 -8.41
CA GLY A 60 0.20 12.33 -9.22
C GLY A 60 -1.02 13.21 -9.47
N GLY A 61 -1.90 13.33 -8.47
CA GLY A 61 -3.15 14.10 -8.55
C GLY A 61 -4.31 13.43 -9.30
N LYS A 62 -4.17 12.19 -9.76
CA LYS A 62 -5.26 11.41 -10.38
C LYS A 62 -5.79 10.35 -9.44
N GLU A 63 -7.11 10.20 -9.37
CA GLU A 63 -7.77 9.20 -8.54
C GLU A 63 -8.04 7.90 -9.31
N HIS A 64 -7.85 6.78 -8.63
CA HIS A 64 -8.07 5.45 -9.14
C HIS A 64 -8.86 4.65 -8.11
N ARG A 65 -10.00 4.06 -8.51
CA ARG A 65 -10.71 3.08 -7.69
C ARG A 65 -9.97 1.75 -7.77
N ALA A 66 -9.55 1.22 -6.63
CA ALA A 66 -8.95 -0.09 -6.51
C ALA A 66 -9.85 -0.97 -5.63
N ALA A 67 -10.09 -2.20 -6.06
CA ALA A 67 -10.86 -3.20 -5.32
C ALA A 67 -10.02 -4.48 -5.19
N ALA A 68 -10.51 -5.46 -4.42
CA ALA A 68 -9.84 -6.75 -4.30
C ALA A 68 -9.35 -7.31 -5.66
N GLY A 69 -8.06 -7.62 -5.75
CA GLY A 69 -7.39 -8.07 -6.97
C GLY A 69 -6.76 -6.95 -7.82
N SER A 70 -7.02 -5.68 -7.53
CA SER A 70 -6.34 -4.55 -8.18
C SER A 70 -4.85 -4.52 -7.82
N LEU A 71 -4.02 -4.30 -8.84
CA LEU A 71 -2.57 -4.08 -8.69
C LEU A 71 -2.24 -2.66 -9.18
N VAL A 72 -1.61 -1.89 -8.31
CA VAL A 72 -1.29 -0.49 -8.55
C VAL A 72 0.22 -0.30 -8.46
N MET A 73 0.81 0.26 -9.52
CA MET A 73 2.21 0.69 -9.55
C MET A 73 2.27 2.19 -9.32
N ILE A 74 3.05 2.61 -8.33
CA ILE A 74 3.33 4.00 -8.01
C ILE A 74 4.82 4.24 -8.31
N PRO A 75 5.16 4.98 -9.37
CA PRO A 75 6.56 5.23 -9.70
C PRO A 75 7.27 6.06 -8.62
N ALA A 76 8.58 5.84 -8.47
CA ALA A 76 9.45 6.64 -7.63
C ALA A 76 9.24 8.15 -7.88
N ARG A 77 9.31 8.93 -6.81
CA ARG A 77 9.11 10.39 -6.81
C ARG A 77 7.78 10.86 -7.38
N THR A 78 6.74 10.05 -7.17
CA THR A 78 5.36 10.41 -7.48
C THR A 78 4.57 10.57 -6.18
N PRO A 79 3.99 11.77 -5.93
CA PRO A 79 3.10 11.98 -4.80
C PRO A 79 1.91 11.03 -4.86
N HIS A 80 1.62 10.37 -3.74
CA HIS A 80 0.54 9.40 -3.67
C HIS A 80 -0.11 9.33 -2.29
N HIS A 81 -1.37 8.88 -2.29
CA HIS A 81 -2.19 8.72 -1.09
C HIS A 81 -3.19 7.59 -1.34
N VAL A 82 -3.49 6.79 -0.33
CA VAL A 82 -4.47 5.69 -0.38
C VAL A 82 -5.62 5.98 0.54
#